data_AF-A0A7K0AA96-F1
#
_entry.id   AF-A0A7K0AA96-F1
#
_cell.length_a   1.000
_cell.length_b   1.000
_cell.length_c   1.000
_cell.angle_alpha   90.00
_cell.angle_beta   90.00
_cell.angle_gamma   90.00
#
_symmetry.space_group_name_H-M   'P 1'
#
loop_
_entity.id
_entity.type
_entity.pdbx_description
1 polymer ?
#
loop_
_entity_poly.entity_id
_entity_poly.type
_entity_poly.pdbx_seq_one_letter_code
_entity_poly.pdbx_strand_id
1 'polypeptide(L)'
;MTKAGEERVYDSALLRRTYRDGGTVKNQTVANLSALPTHVVDLIEASLKGEAFVPAGAGFEITRSTPHGHVAAAAAMARKLGFSGLLGPACRQRDLALALILSRVVYPASKLSTLSWWSDTTLGADLGVADASTDEIYAAMDWLADRQDRIEAKLAGKHLSVGANPSRMALFD
;
A
#
# COMPACT_ATOMS: atom_id res chain seq x y z
N MET A 1 25.00 -46.14 6.62
CA MET A 1 24.85 -47.25 5.66
C MET A 1 23.84 -48.25 6.18
N THR A 2 22.71 -48.44 5.49
CA THR A 2 21.76 -49.52 5.75
C THR A 2 22.35 -50.86 5.33
N LYS A 3 21.72 -51.99 5.69
CA LYS A 3 22.10 -53.32 5.17
C LYS A 3 22.12 -53.42 3.63
N ALA A 4 21.52 -52.45 2.92
CA ALA A 4 21.48 -52.34 1.46
C ALA A 4 22.50 -51.33 0.87
N GLY A 5 23.38 -50.75 1.69
CA GLY A 5 24.42 -49.81 1.23
C GLY A 5 23.98 -48.33 1.14
N GLU A 6 22.73 -47.99 1.48
CA GLU A 6 22.26 -46.60 1.45
C GLU A 6 22.75 -45.80 2.65
N GLU A 7 23.24 -44.58 2.41
CA GLU A 7 23.57 -43.64 3.47
C GLU A 7 22.29 -43.11 4.13
N ARG A 8 22.19 -43.22 5.46
CA ARG A 8 21.11 -42.63 6.25
C ARG A 8 21.73 -41.62 7.19
N VAL A 9 21.38 -40.36 6.98
CA VAL A 9 21.69 -39.26 7.91
C VAL A 9 20.55 -39.19 8.91
N TYR A 10 20.90 -39.13 10.18
CA TYR A 10 19.94 -38.97 11.27
C TYR A 10 20.19 -37.63 11.92
N ASP A 11 19.21 -36.73 11.82
CA ASP A 11 19.24 -35.45 12.48
C ASP A 11 18.63 -35.57 13.88
N SER A 12 19.24 -34.87 14.84
CA SER A 12 18.72 -34.80 16.20
C SER A 12 18.77 -33.36 16.71
N ALA A 13 17.68 -32.93 17.34
CA ALA A 13 17.56 -31.63 17.97
C ALA A 13 17.70 -31.80 19.49
N LEU A 14 18.71 -31.17 20.09
CA LEU A 14 19.01 -31.30 21.52
C LEU A 14 19.03 -29.93 22.21
N LEU A 15 18.30 -29.80 23.30
CA LEU A 15 18.42 -28.65 24.20
C LEU A 15 19.59 -28.89 25.15
N ARG A 16 20.59 -28.01 25.11
CA ARG A 16 21.81 -28.14 25.92
C ARG A 16 22.10 -26.86 26.66
N ARG A 17 22.70 -26.98 27.84
CA ARG A 17 23.22 -25.85 28.61
C ARG A 17 24.66 -26.11 29.04
N THR A 18 25.41 -25.02 29.17
CA THR A 18 26.76 -25.00 29.73
C THR A 18 26.71 -24.30 31.08
N TYR A 19 27.32 -24.90 32.10
CA TYR A 19 27.34 -24.36 33.46
C TYR A 19 28.71 -24.58 34.11
N ARG A 20 28.99 -23.91 35.22
CA ARG A 20 30.22 -24.11 36.00
C ARG A 20 29.93 -24.85 37.29
N ASP A 21 30.78 -25.80 37.61
CA ASP A 21 30.75 -26.55 38.86
C ASP A 21 32.19 -26.70 39.37
N GLY A 22 32.47 -26.17 40.56
CA GLY A 22 33.82 -26.17 41.14
C GLY A 22 34.88 -25.53 40.24
N GLY A 23 34.55 -24.45 39.53
CA GLY A 23 35.47 -23.78 38.59
C GLY A 23 35.63 -24.47 37.22
N THR A 24 35.06 -25.66 37.04
CA THR A 24 35.11 -26.42 35.78
C THR A 24 33.85 -26.17 34.95
N VAL A 25 34.02 -25.95 33.65
CA VAL A 25 32.90 -25.83 32.70
C VAL A 25 32.37 -27.23 32.36
N LYS A 26 31.06 -27.43 32.53
CA LYS A 26 30.36 -28.68 32.22
C LYS A 26 29.22 -28.43 31.23
N ASN A 27 28.94 -29.42 30.39
CA ASN A 27 27.83 -29.42 29.45
C ASN A 27 26.79 -30.45 29.88
N GLN A 28 25.51 -30.10 29.79
CA GLN A 28 24.39 -30.99 30.10
C GLN A 28 23.37 -30.95 28.96
N THR A 29 22.95 -32.14 28.51
CA THR A 29 21.74 -32.28 27.68
C THR A 29 20.53 -32.16 28.60
N VAL A 30 19.73 -31.14 28.39
CA VAL A 30 18.53 -30.85 29.17
C VAL A 30 17.34 -31.64 28.62
N ALA A 31 17.20 -31.69 27.29
CA ALA A 31 16.13 -32.41 26.63
C ALA A 31 16.52 -32.85 25.21
N ASN A 32 15.88 -33.92 24.73
CA ASN A 32 15.88 -34.28 23.32
C ASN A 32 14.59 -33.74 22.69
N LEU A 33 14.72 -32.81 21.75
CA LEU A 33 13.64 -32.15 21.04
C LEU A 33 13.30 -32.82 19.71
N SER A 34 13.98 -33.92 19.33
CA SER A 34 13.84 -34.56 18.01
C SER A 34 12.46 -35.15 17.74
N ALA A 35 11.61 -35.29 18.77
CA ALA A 35 10.22 -35.72 18.63
C ALA A 35 9.26 -34.57 18.29
N LEU A 36 9.70 -33.31 18.40
CA LEU A 36 8.90 -32.14 18.05
C LEU A 36 8.89 -31.92 16.53
N PRO A 37 7.83 -31.32 15.98
CA PRO A 37 7.83 -30.85 14.60
C PRO A 37 8.98 -29.86 14.35
N THR A 38 9.57 -29.89 13.15
CA THR A 38 10.73 -29.05 12.77
C THR A 38 10.50 -27.57 13.06
N HIS A 39 9.33 -27.02 12.67
CA HIS A 39 9.01 -25.61 12.91
C HIS A 39 9.00 -25.20 14.39
N VAL A 40 8.72 -26.13 15.32
CA VAL A 40 8.77 -25.87 16.76
C VAL A 40 10.22 -25.84 17.24
N VAL A 41 11.06 -26.74 16.72
CA VAL A 41 12.50 -26.75 17.00
C VAL A 41 13.13 -25.45 16.51
N ASP A 42 12.81 -25.04 15.28
CA ASP A 42 13.29 -23.79 14.68
C ASP A 42 12.89 -22.57 15.52
N LEU A 43 11.64 -22.52 15.97
CA LEU A 43 11.13 -21.46 16.84
C LEU A 43 11.86 -21.41 18.19
N ILE A 44 12.08 -22.57 18.82
CA ILE A 44 12.84 -22.67 20.08
C ILE A 44 14.28 -22.20 19.86
N GLU A 45 14.92 -22.63 18.78
CA GLU A 45 16.30 -22.24 18.46
C GLU A 45 16.43 -20.73 18.27
N ALA A 46 15.59 -20.13 17.43
CA ALA A 46 15.60 -18.70 17.18
C ALA A 46 15.26 -17.89 18.45
N SER A 47 14.30 -18.36 19.27
CA SER A 47 13.99 -17.70 20.54
C SER A 47 15.16 -17.75 21.53
N LEU A 48 15.86 -18.90 21.62
CA LEU A 48 17.07 -19.02 22.44
C LEU A 48 18.24 -18.17 21.93
N LYS A 49 18.25 -17.82 20.63
CA LYS A 49 19.19 -16.85 20.04
C LYS A 49 18.81 -15.38 20.31
N GLY A 50 17.69 -15.14 20.99
CA GLY A 50 17.23 -13.80 21.37
C GLY A 50 16.26 -13.15 20.40
N GLU A 51 15.74 -13.90 19.41
CA GLU A 51 14.67 -13.40 18.55
C GLU A 51 13.33 -13.34 19.30
N ALA A 52 12.59 -12.25 19.09
CA ALA A 52 11.28 -12.04 19.67
C ALA A 52 10.19 -12.45 18.66
N PHE A 53 9.22 -13.21 19.14
CA PHE A 53 8.08 -13.68 18.34
C PHE A 53 6.79 -13.09 18.89
N VAL A 54 5.92 -12.64 17.98
CA VAL A 54 4.54 -12.27 18.27
C VAL A 54 3.62 -13.32 17.66
N PRO A 55 2.55 -13.74 18.36
CA PRO A 55 1.64 -14.74 17.81
C PRO A 55 1.04 -14.22 16.49
N ALA A 56 1.02 -15.07 15.46
CA ALA A 56 0.41 -14.71 14.20
C ALA A 56 -1.07 -14.35 14.42
N GLY A 57 -1.47 -13.14 14.01
CA GLY A 57 -2.81 -12.59 14.25
C GLY A 57 -3.01 -11.92 15.61
N ALA A 58 -2.04 -11.99 16.54
CA ALA A 58 -2.03 -11.20 17.77
C ALA A 58 -0.91 -10.16 17.67
N GLY A 59 -1.30 -8.89 17.55
CA GLY A 59 -0.34 -7.77 17.39
C GLY A 59 -0.87 -6.63 16.53
N PHE A 60 -2.01 -6.81 15.87
CA PHE A 60 -2.67 -5.77 15.10
C PHE A 60 -4.11 -5.60 15.58
N GLU A 61 -4.45 -4.39 16.00
CA GLU A 61 -5.81 -3.96 16.25
C GLU A 61 -6.26 -3.09 15.07
N ILE A 62 -7.44 -3.38 14.52
CA ILE A 62 -8.04 -2.52 13.50
C ILE A 62 -8.58 -1.28 14.21
N THR A 63 -7.83 -0.18 14.15
CA THR A 63 -8.23 1.10 14.76
C THR A 63 -9.28 1.84 13.92
N ARG A 64 -9.28 1.60 12.60
CA ARG A 64 -10.21 2.23 11.65
C ARG A 64 -10.35 1.38 10.38
N SER A 65 -11.55 1.36 9.82
CA SER A 65 -11.80 0.86 8.46
C SER A 65 -12.47 1.97 7.65
N THR A 66 -11.86 2.35 6.54
CA THR A 66 -12.37 3.39 5.63
C THR A 66 -12.54 2.82 4.22
N PRO A 67 -13.63 3.17 3.52
CA PRO A 67 -13.79 2.87 2.11
C PRO A 67 -12.56 3.30 1.27
N HIS A 68 -12.00 2.36 0.49
CA HIS A 68 -10.77 2.57 -0.30
C HIS A 68 -10.90 2.08 -1.75
N GLY A 69 -11.50 0.91 -2.00
CA GLY A 69 -11.41 0.25 -3.31
C GLY A 69 -11.85 1.11 -4.51
N HIS A 70 -12.93 1.87 -4.39
CA HIS A 70 -13.44 2.72 -5.45
C HIS A 70 -12.56 3.97 -5.71
N VAL A 71 -12.09 4.65 -4.66
CA VAL A 71 -11.16 5.78 -4.80
C VAL A 71 -9.79 5.34 -5.32
N ALA A 72 -9.30 4.18 -4.88
CA ALA A 72 -8.06 3.57 -5.35
C ALA A 72 -8.15 3.19 -6.84
N ALA A 73 -9.28 2.63 -7.28
CA ALA A 73 -9.50 2.30 -8.69
C ALA A 73 -9.48 3.56 -9.57
N ALA A 74 -10.17 4.63 -9.17
CA ALA A 74 -10.17 5.89 -9.90
C ALA A 74 -8.78 6.54 -9.93
N ALA A 75 -8.07 6.56 -8.80
CA ALA A 75 -6.70 7.06 -8.72
C ALA A 75 -5.72 6.25 -9.58
N ALA A 76 -5.85 4.92 -9.60
CA ALA A 76 -5.05 4.05 -10.45
C ALA A 76 -5.28 4.34 -11.94
N MET A 77 -6.54 4.56 -12.34
CA MET A 77 -6.86 4.96 -13.72
C MET A 77 -6.33 6.34 -14.06
N ALA A 78 -6.43 7.31 -13.15
CA ALA A 78 -5.86 8.64 -13.35
C ALA A 78 -4.33 8.59 -13.55
N ARG A 79 -3.62 7.76 -12.78
CA ARG A 79 -2.18 7.50 -12.99
C ARG A 79 -1.90 6.86 -14.34
N LYS A 80 -2.64 5.80 -14.70
CA LYS A 80 -2.50 5.11 -16.00
C LYS A 80 -2.70 6.05 -17.19
N LEU A 81 -3.62 7.01 -17.07
CA LEU A 81 -3.91 7.99 -18.11
C LEU A 81 -2.92 9.17 -18.14
N GLY A 82 -2.02 9.28 -17.15
CA GLY A 82 -1.12 10.42 -16.98
C GLY A 82 -1.87 11.70 -16.58
N PHE A 83 -3.02 11.57 -15.93
CA PHE A 83 -3.98 12.65 -15.72
C PHE A 83 -3.42 13.78 -14.86
N SER A 84 -2.64 13.49 -13.82
CA SER A 84 -1.98 14.53 -13.01
C SER A 84 -1.02 15.40 -13.84
N GLY A 85 -0.28 14.81 -14.77
CA GLY A 85 0.60 15.54 -15.70
C GLY A 85 -0.15 16.30 -16.80
N LEU A 86 -1.39 15.89 -17.11
CA LEU A 86 -2.29 16.66 -17.96
C LEU A 86 -2.66 17.98 -17.27
N LEU A 87 -3.08 17.92 -16.01
CA LEU A 87 -3.49 19.08 -15.20
C LEU A 87 -2.35 20.09 -15.01
N GLY A 88 -1.13 19.64 -14.70
CA GLY A 88 0.02 20.55 -14.57
C GLY A 88 1.19 20.03 -13.73
N PRO A 89 2.20 20.89 -13.47
CA PRO A 89 3.28 20.59 -12.54
C PRO A 89 2.77 20.29 -11.12
N ALA A 90 3.60 19.63 -10.31
CA ALA A 90 3.24 19.33 -8.92
C ALA A 90 3.06 20.60 -8.09
N CYS A 91 1.85 20.78 -7.55
CA CYS A 91 1.50 21.84 -6.62
C CYS A 91 0.21 21.44 -5.86
N ARG A 92 -0.04 22.13 -4.74
CA ARG A 92 -1.22 21.92 -3.88
C ARG A 92 -2.52 22.00 -4.67
N GLN A 93 -2.67 23.01 -5.52
CA GLN A 93 -3.89 23.22 -6.33
C GLN A 93 -4.14 22.07 -7.31
N ARG A 94 -3.07 21.49 -7.90
CA ARG A 94 -3.20 20.32 -8.77
C ARG A 94 -3.76 19.13 -8.01
N ASP A 95 -3.25 18.89 -6.81
CA ASP A 95 -3.64 17.72 -6.01
C ASP A 95 -5.08 17.87 -5.49
N LEU A 96 -5.48 19.09 -5.12
CA LEU A 96 -6.87 19.43 -4.80
C LEU A 96 -7.81 19.27 -6.00
N ALA A 97 -7.41 19.78 -7.17
CA ALA A 97 -8.18 19.63 -8.41
C ALA A 97 -8.33 18.15 -8.79
N LEU A 98 -7.26 17.37 -8.68
CA LEU A 98 -7.29 15.93 -8.90
C LEU A 98 -8.27 15.24 -7.94
N ALA A 99 -8.22 15.57 -6.64
CA ALA A 99 -9.13 15.01 -5.64
C ALA A 99 -10.60 15.34 -5.95
N LEU A 100 -10.91 16.59 -6.36
CA LEU A 100 -12.25 16.99 -6.78
C LEU A 100 -12.73 16.21 -8.00
N ILE A 101 -11.88 16.02 -9.00
CA ILE A 101 -12.20 15.26 -10.22
C ILE A 101 -12.44 13.79 -9.88
N LEU A 102 -11.56 13.16 -9.09
CA LEU A 102 -11.75 11.77 -8.67
C LEU A 102 -13.03 11.60 -7.86
N SER A 103 -13.33 12.54 -6.97
CA SER A 103 -14.59 12.56 -6.22
C SER A 103 -15.79 12.63 -7.16
N ARG A 104 -15.74 13.49 -8.19
CA ARG A 104 -16.82 13.59 -9.17
C ARG A 104 -17.06 12.29 -9.95
N VAL A 105 -15.99 11.54 -10.23
CA VAL A 105 -16.05 10.24 -10.93
C VAL A 105 -16.71 9.17 -10.08
N VAL A 106 -16.38 9.09 -8.79
CA VAL A 106 -16.80 7.96 -7.93
C VAL A 106 -17.99 8.27 -7.02
N TYR A 107 -18.19 9.53 -6.68
CA TYR A 107 -19.24 10.01 -5.77
C TYR A 107 -19.67 11.45 -6.14
N PRO A 108 -20.43 11.64 -7.23
CA PRO A 108 -20.86 12.95 -7.69
C PRO A 108 -21.80 13.62 -6.67
N ALA A 109 -21.30 14.67 -6.00
CA ALA A 109 -22.04 15.41 -4.99
C ALA A 109 -21.81 16.93 -5.10
N SER A 110 -22.39 17.71 -4.19
CA SER A 110 -22.11 19.14 -4.06
C SER A 110 -20.66 19.38 -3.59
N LYS A 111 -20.10 20.57 -3.82
CA LYS A 111 -18.71 20.91 -3.45
C LYS A 111 -18.44 20.70 -1.95
N LEU A 112 -19.34 21.18 -1.09
CA LEU A 112 -19.21 21.04 0.36
C LEU A 112 -19.36 19.57 0.79
N SER A 113 -20.26 18.82 0.16
CA SER A 113 -20.40 17.38 0.40
C SER A 113 -19.14 16.61 0.00
N THR A 114 -18.51 16.98 -1.11
CA THR A 114 -17.25 16.38 -1.56
C THR A 114 -16.12 16.63 -0.56
N LEU A 115 -15.99 17.85 -0.04
CA LEU A 115 -14.96 18.18 0.95
C LEU A 115 -15.14 17.35 2.23
N SER A 116 -16.36 17.32 2.78
CA SER A 116 -16.66 16.51 3.98
C SER A 116 -16.43 15.02 3.77
N TRP A 117 -16.61 14.53 2.55
CA TRP A 117 -16.47 13.11 2.23
C TRP A 117 -15.02 12.64 2.17
N TRP A 118 -14.04 13.54 1.99
CA TRP A 118 -12.63 13.18 1.97
C TRP A 118 -12.13 12.60 3.28
N SER A 119 -12.72 12.99 4.43
CA SER A 119 -12.40 12.37 5.71
C SER A 119 -12.96 10.98 5.86
N ASP A 120 -14.01 10.61 5.11
CA ASP A 120 -14.71 9.34 5.21
C ASP A 120 -14.10 8.24 4.32
N THR A 121 -13.17 8.62 3.44
CA THR A 121 -12.44 7.68 2.59
C THR A 121 -10.94 7.87 2.74
N THR A 122 -10.18 7.04 2.05
CA THR A 122 -8.72 7.18 1.97
C THR A 122 -8.28 8.27 0.99
N LEU A 123 -9.17 8.81 0.14
CA LEU A 123 -8.81 9.75 -0.93
C LEU A 123 -8.09 11.00 -0.41
N GLY A 124 -8.61 11.60 0.67
CA GLY A 124 -8.02 12.79 1.27
C GLY A 124 -6.61 12.54 1.79
N ALA A 125 -6.40 11.41 2.47
CA ALA A 125 -5.09 11.03 3.00
C ALA A 125 -4.10 10.67 1.88
N ASP A 126 -4.53 9.86 0.91
CA ASP A 126 -3.69 9.37 -0.19
C ASP A 126 -3.18 10.49 -1.10
N LEU A 127 -3.96 11.56 -1.25
CA LEU A 127 -3.57 12.77 -2.01
C LEU A 127 -3.02 13.89 -1.12
N GLY A 128 -3.00 13.69 0.20
CA GLY A 128 -2.53 14.69 1.17
C GLY A 128 -3.41 15.93 1.27
N VAL A 129 -4.71 15.84 0.97
CA VAL A 129 -5.69 16.95 0.93
C VAL A 129 -6.78 16.84 2.00
N ALA A 130 -6.64 15.93 2.96
CA ALA A 130 -7.64 15.71 4.01
C ALA A 130 -7.93 16.96 4.87
N ASP A 131 -6.98 17.89 4.93
CA ASP A 131 -7.02 19.13 5.70
C ASP A 131 -7.47 20.35 4.88
N ALA A 132 -7.91 20.15 3.63
CA ALA A 132 -8.24 21.23 2.73
C ALA A 132 -9.38 22.11 3.27
N SER A 133 -9.17 23.42 3.17
CA SER A 133 -10.21 24.41 3.44
C SER A 133 -11.14 24.61 2.23
N THR A 134 -12.30 25.21 2.47
CA THR A 134 -13.21 25.63 1.39
C THR A 134 -12.55 26.67 0.46
N ASP A 135 -11.74 27.58 1.00
CA ASP A 135 -11.02 28.59 0.20
C ASP A 135 -9.97 27.96 -0.71
N GLU A 136 -9.22 26.96 -0.21
CA GLU A 136 -8.28 26.18 -1.03
C GLU A 136 -8.98 25.44 -2.17
N ILE A 137 -10.19 24.94 -1.95
CA ILE A 137 -10.99 24.32 -3.02
C ILE A 137 -11.33 25.33 -4.10
N TYR A 138 -11.82 26.51 -3.73
CA TYR A 138 -12.14 27.55 -4.70
C TYR A 138 -10.89 28.00 -5.46
N ALA A 139 -9.78 28.23 -4.76
CA ALA A 139 -8.50 28.56 -5.39
C ALA A 139 -8.00 27.45 -6.34
N ALA A 140 -8.23 26.17 -6.00
CA ALA A 140 -7.89 25.05 -6.88
C ALA A 140 -8.81 24.97 -8.11
N MET A 141 -10.08 25.34 -7.97
CA MET A 141 -11.03 25.44 -9.10
C MET A 141 -10.63 26.56 -10.06
N ASP A 142 -10.29 27.74 -9.54
CA ASP A 142 -9.83 28.87 -10.35
C ASP A 142 -8.52 28.50 -11.07
N TRP A 143 -7.58 27.89 -10.34
CA TRP A 143 -6.33 27.38 -10.92
C TRP A 143 -6.57 26.36 -12.04
N LEU A 144 -7.60 25.52 -11.91
CA LEU A 144 -7.96 24.54 -12.93
C LEU A 144 -8.61 25.24 -14.15
N ALA A 145 -9.48 26.21 -13.91
CA ALA A 145 -10.14 26.99 -14.97
C ALA A 145 -9.12 27.76 -15.83
N ASP A 146 -8.12 28.40 -15.19
CA ASP A 146 -7.01 29.09 -15.87
C ASP A 146 -6.17 28.17 -16.77
N ARG A 147 -6.35 26.85 -16.67
CA ARG A 147 -5.60 25.83 -17.42
C ARG A 147 -6.43 25.14 -18.49
N GLN A 148 -7.70 25.49 -18.62
CA GLN A 148 -8.64 24.83 -19.51
C GLN A 148 -8.09 24.75 -20.94
N ASP A 149 -7.73 25.88 -21.56
CA ASP A 149 -7.21 25.93 -22.93
C ASP A 149 -6.01 25.01 -23.16
N ARG A 150 -5.08 24.98 -22.19
CA ARG A 150 -3.88 24.14 -22.27
C ARG A 150 -4.22 22.65 -22.13
N ILE A 151 -5.13 22.31 -21.24
CA ILE A 151 -5.60 20.94 -21.01
C ILE A 151 -6.34 20.44 -22.25
N GLU A 152 -7.27 21.24 -22.78
CA GLU A 152 -8.03 20.95 -24.00
C GLU A 152 -7.10 20.78 -25.20
N ALA A 153 -6.13 21.67 -25.41
CA ALA A 153 -5.16 21.54 -26.49
C ALA A 153 -4.34 20.24 -26.39
N LYS A 154 -3.91 19.85 -25.19
CA LYS A 154 -3.20 18.57 -24.97
C LYS A 154 -4.10 17.36 -25.27
N LEU A 155 -5.35 17.39 -24.80
CA LEU A 155 -6.32 16.33 -25.06
C LEU A 155 -6.64 16.21 -26.55
N ALA A 156 -6.86 17.33 -27.22
CA ALA A 156 -7.09 17.39 -28.66
C ALA A 156 -5.90 16.85 -29.44
N GLY A 157 -4.66 17.26 -29.11
CA GLY A 157 -3.46 16.72 -29.74
C GLY A 157 -3.30 15.20 -29.54
N LYS A 158 -3.65 14.69 -28.36
CA LYS A 158 -3.56 13.26 -28.04
C LYS A 158 -4.64 12.41 -28.70
N HIS A 159 -5.87 12.90 -28.74
CA HIS A 159 -7.05 12.10 -29.07
C HIS A 159 -7.74 12.48 -30.38
N LEU A 160 -7.56 13.72 -30.88
CA LEU A 160 -8.20 14.22 -32.09
C LEU A 160 -7.23 14.38 -33.28
N SER A 161 -6.00 13.88 -33.16
CA SER A 161 -5.07 13.80 -34.29
C SER A 161 -5.57 12.80 -35.34
N VAL A 162 -5.20 12.97 -36.61
CA VAL A 162 -5.69 12.14 -37.74
C VAL A 162 -5.45 10.64 -37.51
N GLY A 163 -4.38 10.27 -36.80
CA GLY A 163 -4.12 8.87 -36.45
C GLY A 163 -5.00 8.32 -35.33
N ALA A 164 -5.43 9.16 -34.38
CA ALA A 164 -6.25 8.76 -33.23
C ALA A 164 -7.76 8.91 -33.48
N ASN A 165 -8.15 9.87 -34.33
CA ASN A 165 -9.54 10.16 -34.70
C ASN A 165 -9.64 10.45 -36.22
N PRO A 166 -9.69 9.40 -37.07
CA PRO A 166 -9.72 9.55 -38.52
C PRO A 166 -10.92 10.34 -39.04
N SER A 167 -12.05 10.28 -38.32
CA SER A 167 -13.28 10.99 -38.63
C SER A 167 -13.31 12.44 -38.13
N ARG A 168 -12.34 12.86 -37.30
CA ARG A 168 -12.27 14.19 -36.65
C ARG A 168 -13.57 14.62 -35.95
N MET A 169 -14.37 13.67 -35.51
CA MET A 169 -15.61 13.96 -34.79
C MET A 169 -15.35 13.91 -33.28
N ALA A 170 -15.73 14.97 -32.57
CA ALA A 170 -15.89 14.98 -31.13
C ALA A 170 -17.38 15.18 -30.86
N LEU A 171 -18.06 14.14 -30.36
CA LEU A 171 -19.43 14.24 -29.90
C LEU A 171 -19.39 14.58 -28.42
N PHE A 172 -20.03 15.70 -28.07
CA PHE A 172 -20.29 16.08 -26.70
C PHE A 172 -21.79 15.86 -26.46
N ASP A 173 -22.13 15.11 -25.41
CA ASP A 173 -23.50 15.02 -24.89
C ASP A 173 -23.80 16.21 -23.97
#